data_AF-A0AAD9YIP8-F1
#
_entry.id   AF-A0AAD9YIP8-F1
#
_cell.length_a   1.000
_cell.length_b   1.000
_cell.length_c   1.000
_cell.angle_alpha   90.00
_cell.angle_beta   90.00
_cell.angle_gamma   90.00
#
_symmetry.space_group_name_H-M   'P 1'
#
loop_
_entity.id
_entity.type
_entity.pdbx_description
1 polymer ?
#
loop_
_entity_poly.entity_id
_entity_poly.type
_entity_poly.pdbx_seq_one_letter_code
_entity_poly.pdbx_strand_id
1 'polypeptide(L)'
;MAPEVIQPVAYGGGLPVTRMQIDPKEKFYRHFQDEVAGLQDQIDGLGSVSQVGGERQDAIDHILAGISALSHEVADASDYVPSYDQRSYAQAVKALTDKLNETTTKLAPRSRFQFKSRGKAAATSDLAAPKNDPRLVVGASLADPLPASRGGPVMAPESRAAAAETDDGLGELPSFPHKNYNGEMARPSTTKVRKPSFSTAKDIAIYGQDGLHIILPSSASRATSSGRLTDLRGCIVDMSLALSGTTSFANLALRDVEGSLVVAGNVAGPAHLTGGRDSIVVGSARQVRIHECRNVDIYLHCSSHPIIEDCENMRFAPLPAAFDTPEDTVKNQWDQVDDFKWLKSEPSPNWSVLPEGERLADEIWTKTVPGERGKDLHDILKAVGIPKH
;
A
#
# COMPACT_ATOMS: atom_id res chain seq x y z
N MET A 1 -54.32 16.25 -62.41
CA MET A 1 -54.94 14.92 -62.57
C MET A 1 -53.85 13.87 -62.33
N ALA A 2 -53.90 13.17 -61.20
CA ALA A 2 -53.26 11.85 -61.03
C ALA A 2 -54.21 10.77 -61.63
N PRO A 3 -53.84 9.48 -61.83
CA PRO A 3 -53.16 8.55 -60.89
C PRO A 3 -51.93 7.83 -61.51
N GLU A 4 -50.88 7.38 -60.80
CA GLU A 4 -50.71 6.32 -59.77
C GLU A 4 -50.87 4.87 -60.27
N VAL A 5 -49.74 4.13 -60.44
CA VAL A 5 -49.58 2.69 -60.13
C VAL A 5 -48.11 2.40 -59.79
N ILE A 6 -47.91 1.54 -58.79
CA ILE A 6 -46.73 1.23 -57.98
C ILE A 6 -46.01 -0.05 -58.49
N GLN A 7 -44.67 -0.09 -58.41
CA GLN A 7 -43.81 -1.17 -57.84
C GLN A 7 -42.46 -1.46 -58.55
N PRO A 8 -41.44 -1.98 -57.81
CA PRO A 8 -40.02 -1.69 -58.02
C PRO A 8 -39.27 -2.77 -58.81
N VAL A 9 -38.13 -2.35 -59.39
CA VAL A 9 -37.19 -3.16 -60.16
C VAL A 9 -36.36 -4.05 -59.24
N ALA A 10 -36.34 -5.34 -59.54
CA ALA A 10 -35.50 -6.36 -58.92
C ALA A 10 -34.02 -6.23 -59.37
N TYR A 11 -33.08 -6.36 -58.44
CA TYR A 11 -31.68 -6.69 -58.72
C TYR A 11 -31.31 -7.99 -58.01
N GLY A 12 -30.56 -8.82 -58.73
CA GLY A 12 -30.37 -10.25 -58.50
C GLY A 12 -29.75 -10.66 -57.16
N GLY A 13 -30.17 -11.87 -56.73
CA GLY A 13 -29.72 -12.52 -55.52
C GLY A 13 -28.28 -13.03 -55.62
N GLY A 14 -27.42 -12.48 -54.78
CA GLY A 14 -26.25 -13.17 -54.24
C GLY A 14 -26.63 -13.86 -52.92
N LEU A 15 -26.22 -15.12 -52.78
CA LEU A 15 -26.32 -15.89 -51.54
C LEU A 15 -25.75 -15.09 -50.35
N PRO A 16 -26.43 -15.02 -49.19
CA PRO A 16 -25.83 -14.42 -48.02
C PRO A 16 -24.74 -15.36 -47.49
N VAL A 17 -23.49 -14.96 -47.67
CA VAL A 17 -22.38 -15.45 -46.85
C VAL A 17 -22.70 -15.00 -45.43
N THR A 18 -23.23 -15.92 -44.62
CA THR A 18 -23.37 -15.74 -43.17
C THR A 18 -21.98 -15.49 -42.61
N ARG A 19 -21.61 -14.21 -42.44
CA ARG A 19 -20.61 -13.81 -41.45
C ARG A 19 -21.14 -14.32 -40.12
N MET A 20 -20.61 -15.44 -39.64
CA MET A 20 -20.85 -15.86 -38.27
C MET A 20 -20.27 -14.76 -37.39
N GLN A 21 -21.14 -13.88 -36.91
CA GLN A 21 -20.83 -12.95 -35.82
C GLN A 21 -20.55 -13.84 -34.61
N ILE A 22 -19.27 -14.11 -34.36
CA ILE A 22 -18.84 -14.83 -33.15
C ILE A 22 -19.34 -14.00 -31.97
N ASP A 23 -20.22 -14.59 -31.16
CA ASP A 23 -20.77 -14.00 -29.94
C ASP A 23 -19.59 -13.45 -29.10
N PRO A 24 -19.64 -12.19 -28.63
CA PRO A 24 -18.64 -11.62 -27.72
C PRO A 24 -18.24 -12.56 -26.58
N LYS A 25 -19.17 -13.38 -26.08
CA LYS A 25 -18.91 -14.40 -25.06
C LYS A 25 -18.00 -15.52 -25.55
N GLU A 26 -18.22 -15.99 -26.76
CA GLU A 26 -17.42 -17.06 -27.36
C GLU A 26 -16.03 -16.56 -27.74
N LYS A 27 -15.89 -15.29 -28.13
CA LYS A 27 -14.57 -14.64 -28.30
C LYS A 27 -13.81 -14.57 -26.98
N PHE A 28 -14.48 -14.10 -25.91
CA PHE A 28 -13.87 -14.00 -24.59
C PHE A 28 -13.47 -15.38 -24.06
N TYR A 29 -14.33 -16.39 -24.22
CA TYR A 29 -14.02 -17.76 -23.80
C TYR A 29 -12.78 -18.32 -24.50
N ARG A 30 -12.66 -18.13 -25.82
CA ARG A 30 -11.48 -18.58 -26.58
C ARG A 30 -10.21 -17.87 -26.15
N HIS A 31 -10.29 -16.53 -26.01
CA HIS A 31 -9.17 -15.73 -25.49
C HIS A 31 -8.74 -16.19 -24.10
N PHE A 32 -9.69 -16.38 -23.19
CA PHE A 32 -9.43 -16.86 -21.85
C PHE A 32 -8.76 -18.24 -21.85
N GLN A 33 -9.21 -19.16 -22.70
CA GLN A 33 -8.60 -20.48 -22.82
C GLN A 33 -7.17 -20.43 -23.37
N ASP A 34 -6.92 -19.60 -24.38
CA ASP A 34 -5.60 -19.42 -24.98
C ASP A 34 -4.61 -18.81 -23.97
N GLU A 35 -5.03 -17.79 -23.22
CA GLU A 35 -4.23 -17.16 -22.16
C GLU A 35 -3.96 -18.12 -21.00
N VAL A 36 -4.96 -18.89 -20.57
CA VAL A 36 -4.76 -19.94 -19.55
C VAL A 36 -3.74 -20.97 -20.02
N ALA A 37 -3.82 -21.43 -21.29
CA ALA A 37 -2.89 -22.39 -21.84
C ALA A 37 -1.46 -21.80 -21.94
N GLY A 38 -1.33 -20.55 -22.40
CA GLY A 38 -0.05 -19.85 -22.48
C GLY A 38 0.62 -19.68 -21.11
N LEU A 39 -0.13 -19.23 -20.11
CA LEU A 39 0.38 -19.14 -18.73
C LEU A 39 0.72 -20.52 -18.18
N GLN A 40 -0.05 -21.54 -18.56
CA GLN A 40 0.22 -22.90 -18.11
C GLN A 40 1.55 -23.43 -18.66
N ASP A 41 1.83 -23.20 -19.93
CA ASP A 41 3.08 -23.57 -20.59
C ASP A 41 4.28 -22.79 -20.02
N GLN A 42 4.09 -21.49 -19.73
CA GLN A 42 5.12 -20.68 -19.07
C GLN A 42 5.45 -21.20 -17.67
N ILE A 43 4.45 -21.59 -16.87
CA ILE A 43 4.64 -22.20 -15.54
C ILE A 43 5.43 -23.51 -15.65
N ASP A 44 5.09 -24.37 -16.61
CA ASP A 44 5.78 -25.64 -16.83
C ASP A 44 7.22 -25.42 -17.37
N GLY A 45 7.45 -24.32 -18.08
CA GLY A 45 8.76 -23.87 -18.59
C GLY A 45 9.70 -23.30 -17.53
N LEU A 46 9.21 -22.87 -16.36
CA LEU A 46 10.02 -22.24 -15.29
C LEU A 46 11.19 -23.10 -14.81
N GLY A 47 11.09 -24.42 -14.91
CA GLY A 47 12.16 -25.35 -14.56
C GLY A 47 13.37 -25.30 -15.49
N SER A 48 13.18 -24.82 -16.73
CA SER A 48 14.25 -24.70 -17.73
C SER A 48 14.94 -23.34 -17.72
N VAL A 49 14.34 -22.33 -17.07
CA VAL A 49 14.89 -20.98 -16.94
C VAL A 49 16.06 -20.97 -15.95
N SER A 50 17.18 -20.39 -16.37
CA SER A 50 18.41 -20.28 -15.57
C SER A 50 18.17 -19.49 -14.28
N GLN A 51 18.74 -19.96 -13.18
CA GLN A 51 18.71 -19.23 -11.90
C GLN A 51 19.76 -18.09 -11.86
N VAL A 52 20.63 -18.01 -12.86
CA VAL A 52 21.72 -17.03 -12.91
C VAL A 52 21.17 -15.68 -13.34
N GLY A 53 21.45 -14.62 -12.57
CA GLY A 53 21.16 -13.24 -12.98
C GLY A 53 19.75 -12.72 -12.68
N GLY A 54 18.84 -13.52 -12.12
CA GLY A 54 17.48 -13.08 -11.79
C GLY A 54 16.43 -13.43 -12.86
N GLU A 55 16.84 -13.99 -14.01
CA GLU A 55 15.94 -14.35 -15.12
C GLU A 55 14.76 -15.25 -14.69
N ARG A 56 14.99 -16.19 -13.75
CA ARG A 56 13.90 -17.00 -13.18
C ARG A 56 12.93 -16.18 -12.34
N GLN A 57 13.43 -15.20 -11.58
CA GLN A 57 12.57 -14.30 -10.82
C GLN A 57 11.76 -13.40 -11.77
N ASP A 58 12.39 -12.89 -12.82
CA ASP A 58 11.72 -12.09 -13.85
C ASP A 58 10.65 -12.91 -14.60
N ALA A 59 10.90 -14.19 -14.88
CA ALA A 59 9.92 -15.10 -15.47
C ALA A 59 8.74 -15.38 -14.53
N ILE A 60 8.99 -15.55 -13.23
CA ILE A 60 7.93 -15.69 -12.22
C ILE A 60 7.10 -14.41 -12.14
N ASP A 61 7.74 -13.25 -12.14
CA ASP A 61 7.07 -11.94 -12.07
C ASP A 61 6.24 -11.69 -13.34
N HIS A 62 6.72 -12.12 -14.52
CA HIS A 62 5.97 -12.06 -15.77
C HIS A 62 4.71 -12.93 -15.74
N ILE A 63 4.79 -14.17 -15.25
CA ILE A 63 3.63 -15.06 -15.12
C ILE A 63 2.63 -14.51 -14.08
N LEU A 64 3.11 -13.96 -12.96
CA LEU A 64 2.25 -13.31 -11.96
C LEU A 64 1.49 -12.12 -12.53
N ALA A 65 2.15 -11.34 -13.40
CA ALA A 65 1.52 -10.23 -14.10
C ALA A 65 0.44 -10.74 -15.07
N GLY A 66 0.72 -11.80 -15.83
CA GLY A 66 -0.26 -12.41 -16.75
C GLY A 66 -1.48 -13.02 -16.04
N ILE A 67 -1.30 -13.75 -14.94
CA ILE A 67 -2.42 -14.26 -14.11
C ILE A 67 -3.27 -13.09 -13.57
N SER A 68 -2.62 -11.98 -13.19
CA SER A 68 -3.32 -10.79 -12.72
C SER A 68 -4.12 -10.10 -13.83
N ALA A 69 -3.55 -9.98 -15.03
CA ALA A 69 -4.24 -9.43 -16.20
C ALA A 69 -5.48 -10.28 -16.55
N LEU A 70 -5.31 -11.60 -16.61
CA LEU A 70 -6.41 -12.55 -16.85
C LEU A 70 -7.53 -12.43 -15.79
N SER A 71 -7.17 -12.23 -14.52
CA SER A 71 -8.14 -11.99 -13.45
C SER A 71 -8.91 -10.68 -13.62
N HIS A 72 -8.26 -9.63 -14.13
CA HIS A 72 -8.91 -8.34 -14.40
C HIS A 72 -9.84 -8.43 -15.61
N GLU A 73 -9.42 -9.11 -16.68
CA GLU A 73 -10.26 -9.36 -17.84
C GLU A 73 -11.55 -10.13 -17.49
N VAL A 74 -11.47 -11.11 -16.59
CA VAL A 74 -12.65 -11.83 -16.08
C VAL A 74 -13.58 -10.92 -15.28
N ALA A 75 -13.03 -9.96 -14.52
CA ALA A 75 -13.81 -8.99 -13.78
C ALA A 75 -14.51 -8.00 -14.72
N ASP A 76 -13.82 -7.51 -15.73
CA ASP A 76 -14.37 -6.60 -16.75
C ASP A 76 -15.40 -7.31 -17.65
N ALA A 77 -15.22 -8.62 -17.88
CA ALA A 77 -16.17 -9.44 -18.62
C ALA A 77 -17.40 -9.88 -17.81
N SER A 78 -17.43 -9.61 -16.49
CA SER A 78 -18.50 -10.06 -15.61
C SER A 78 -19.88 -9.49 -15.97
N ASP A 79 -19.92 -8.35 -16.68
CA ASP A 79 -21.15 -7.70 -17.13
C ASP A 79 -21.88 -8.47 -18.25
N TYR A 80 -21.17 -9.26 -19.05
CA TYR A 80 -21.74 -10.00 -20.19
C TYR A 80 -21.52 -11.52 -20.14
N VAL A 81 -20.72 -12.03 -19.21
CA VAL A 81 -20.47 -13.46 -18.99
C VAL A 81 -21.46 -14.04 -17.96
N PRO A 82 -22.08 -15.21 -18.23
CA PRO A 82 -22.95 -15.88 -17.26
C PRO A 82 -22.25 -16.23 -15.92
N SER A 83 -22.99 -16.20 -14.81
CA SER A 83 -22.47 -16.52 -13.46
C SER A 83 -21.92 -17.95 -13.30
N TYR A 84 -22.28 -18.88 -14.19
CA TYR A 84 -21.67 -20.21 -14.27
C TYR A 84 -20.24 -20.14 -14.81
N ASP A 85 -20.03 -19.40 -15.91
CA ASP A 85 -18.74 -19.24 -16.55
C ASP A 85 -17.80 -18.37 -15.71
N GLN A 86 -18.33 -17.33 -15.03
CA GLN A 86 -17.56 -16.54 -14.05
C GLN A 86 -16.94 -17.40 -12.96
N ARG A 87 -17.70 -18.38 -12.43
CA ARG A 87 -17.18 -19.32 -11.41
C ARG A 87 -16.12 -20.25 -12.00
N SER A 88 -16.31 -20.71 -13.24
CA SER A 88 -15.34 -21.52 -13.96
C SER A 88 -14.03 -20.77 -14.18
N TYR A 89 -14.08 -19.52 -14.64
CA TYR A 89 -12.91 -18.66 -14.86
C TYR A 89 -12.19 -18.34 -13.56
N ALA A 90 -12.92 -18.01 -12.49
CA ALA A 90 -12.33 -17.77 -11.17
C ALA A 90 -11.63 -19.03 -10.61
N GLN A 91 -12.19 -20.22 -10.84
CA GLN A 91 -11.57 -21.49 -10.46
C GLN A 91 -10.30 -21.76 -11.28
N ALA A 92 -10.29 -21.46 -12.58
CA ALA A 92 -9.12 -21.62 -13.44
C ALA A 92 -7.98 -20.67 -13.07
N VAL A 93 -8.26 -19.40 -12.80
CA VAL A 93 -7.27 -18.41 -12.31
C VAL A 93 -6.69 -18.83 -10.96
N LYS A 94 -7.52 -19.36 -10.06
CA LYS A 94 -7.06 -19.91 -8.78
C LYS A 94 -6.15 -21.13 -8.99
N ALA A 95 -6.51 -22.05 -9.88
CA ALA A 95 -5.71 -23.23 -10.18
C ALA A 95 -4.33 -22.86 -10.77
N LEU A 96 -4.24 -21.85 -11.65
CA LEU A 96 -2.98 -21.33 -12.17
C LEU A 96 -2.12 -20.72 -11.05
N THR A 97 -2.73 -19.96 -10.15
CA THR A 97 -2.05 -19.35 -8.99
C THR A 97 -1.48 -20.43 -8.06
N ASP A 98 -2.27 -21.46 -7.77
CA ASP A 98 -1.84 -22.58 -6.93
C ASP A 98 -0.70 -23.37 -7.59
N LYS A 99 -0.76 -23.61 -8.91
CA LYS A 99 0.30 -24.30 -9.65
C LYS A 99 1.60 -23.49 -9.74
N LEU A 100 1.52 -22.16 -9.86
CA LEU A 100 2.69 -21.28 -9.81
C LEU A 100 3.34 -21.29 -8.42
N ASN A 101 2.55 -21.28 -7.34
CA ASN A 101 3.07 -21.39 -5.98
C ASN A 101 3.75 -22.75 -5.75
N GLU A 102 3.16 -23.83 -6.24
CA GLU A 102 3.74 -25.17 -6.12
C GLU A 102 5.06 -25.30 -6.91
N THR A 103 5.13 -24.79 -8.14
CA THR A 103 6.37 -24.78 -8.93
C THR A 103 7.44 -23.87 -8.33
N THR A 104 7.07 -22.69 -7.84
CA THR A 104 8.00 -21.77 -7.17
C THR A 104 8.57 -22.38 -5.88
N THR A 105 7.75 -23.06 -5.08
CA THR A 105 8.23 -23.76 -3.86
C THR A 105 9.11 -24.96 -4.17
N LYS A 106 8.84 -25.70 -5.25
CA LYS A 106 9.70 -26.80 -5.73
C LYS A 106 11.05 -26.30 -6.26
N LEU A 107 11.08 -25.12 -6.88
CA LEU A 107 12.28 -24.52 -7.48
C LEU A 107 13.06 -23.61 -6.52
N ALA A 108 12.56 -23.38 -5.30
CA ALA A 108 13.24 -22.60 -4.28
C ALA A 108 14.55 -23.30 -3.83
N PRO A 109 15.67 -22.56 -3.70
CA PRO A 109 16.91 -23.14 -3.24
C PRO A 109 16.72 -23.70 -1.83
N ARG A 110 16.95 -25.01 -1.65
CA ARG A 110 16.87 -25.65 -0.34
C ARG A 110 17.81 -24.91 0.61
N SER A 111 17.26 -24.26 1.64
CA SER A 111 18.00 -23.64 2.72
C SER A 111 19.01 -24.63 3.31
N ARG A 112 20.26 -24.58 2.85
CA ARG A 112 21.39 -25.37 3.40
C ARG A 112 22.10 -24.62 4.53
N PHE A 113 21.37 -23.92 5.40
CA PHE A 113 21.96 -23.35 6.61
C PHE A 113 20.93 -23.35 7.75
N GLN A 114 20.59 -24.54 8.25
CA GLN A 114 20.10 -24.66 9.62
C GLN A 114 21.30 -25.02 10.51
N PHE A 115 21.81 -24.02 11.23
CA PHE A 115 22.66 -24.27 12.40
C PHE A 115 21.78 -24.99 13.43
N LYS A 116 21.95 -26.32 13.53
CA LYS A 116 21.41 -27.09 14.65
C LYS A 116 22.08 -26.59 15.92
N SER A 117 21.33 -25.87 16.75
CA SER A 117 21.65 -25.75 18.17
C SER A 117 21.77 -27.16 18.74
N ARG A 118 22.96 -27.50 19.24
CA ARG A 118 23.29 -28.79 19.85
C ARG A 118 22.50 -28.92 21.15
N GLY A 119 21.31 -29.52 21.06
CA GLY A 119 20.61 -30.10 22.19
C GLY A 119 21.55 -31.06 22.93
N LYS A 120 21.81 -30.75 24.20
CA LYS A 120 22.71 -31.48 25.08
C LYS A 120 22.20 -32.92 25.23
N ALA A 121 23.12 -33.86 25.03
CA ALA A 121 22.90 -35.28 25.23
C ALA A 121 22.32 -35.57 26.62
N ALA A 122 21.35 -36.47 26.65
CA ALA A 122 20.90 -37.15 27.84
C ALA A 122 22.08 -37.92 28.45
N ALA A 123 22.45 -37.56 29.67
CA ALA A 123 23.20 -38.40 30.58
C ALA A 123 22.41 -38.46 31.89
N THR A 124 21.96 -39.66 32.19
CA THR A 124 21.29 -40.10 33.40
C THR A 124 22.21 -39.94 34.61
N SER A 125 21.72 -39.28 35.66
CA SER A 125 22.09 -39.58 37.05
C SER A 125 21.08 -38.93 37.97
N ASP A 126 20.31 -39.78 38.65
CA ASP A 126 19.61 -39.47 39.88
C ASP A 126 20.58 -38.81 40.87
N LEU A 127 20.21 -37.64 41.39
CA LEU A 127 20.26 -37.28 42.81
C LEU A 127 19.92 -35.79 43.00
N ALA A 128 18.93 -35.56 43.85
CA ALA A 128 18.64 -34.37 44.63
C ALA A 128 18.32 -33.05 43.90
N ALA A 129 17.05 -32.68 44.06
CA ALA A 129 16.50 -31.34 43.87
C ALA A 129 17.17 -30.30 44.81
N PRO A 130 17.01 -29.00 44.49
CA PRO A 130 17.98 -27.94 44.74
C PRO A 130 17.73 -27.21 46.07
N LYS A 131 18.72 -26.42 46.50
CA LYS A 131 18.52 -25.08 47.07
C LYS A 131 19.85 -24.36 47.17
N ASN A 132 20.08 -23.45 46.21
CA ASN A 132 21.05 -22.38 46.38
C ASN A 132 20.36 -21.29 47.19
N ASP A 133 21.01 -20.92 48.27
CA ASP A 133 20.60 -20.01 49.31
C ASP A 133 20.90 -18.55 48.90
N PRO A 134 19.91 -17.66 48.83
CA PRO A 134 20.13 -16.24 48.79
C PRO A 134 19.52 -15.62 50.05
N ARG A 135 20.31 -15.39 51.10
CA ARG A 135 20.69 -14.03 51.54
C ARG A 135 21.20 -14.03 52.99
N LEU A 136 22.51 -13.82 53.12
CA LEU A 136 23.12 -13.22 54.30
C LEU A 136 22.58 -11.80 54.50
N VAL A 137 21.82 -11.56 55.58
CA VAL A 137 21.86 -10.29 56.32
C VAL A 137 21.72 -10.59 57.83
N VAL A 138 22.87 -10.49 58.51
CA VAL A 138 23.11 -9.98 59.89
C VAL A 138 22.22 -10.47 61.06
N GLY A 139 22.81 -11.32 61.91
CA GLY A 139 22.96 -11.12 63.37
C GLY A 139 21.74 -11.08 64.32
N ALA A 140 21.63 -12.14 65.13
CA ALA A 140 21.14 -12.20 66.54
C ALA A 140 19.62 -12.16 66.87
N SER A 141 19.09 -13.37 67.13
CA SER A 141 18.38 -13.84 68.36
C SER A 141 17.22 -13.03 68.98
N LEU A 142 15.98 -13.57 68.91
CA LEU A 142 15.21 -14.19 70.02
C LEU A 142 13.67 -14.18 69.78
N ALA A 143 13.08 -15.40 69.81
CA ALA A 143 11.76 -15.81 70.35
C ALA A 143 10.41 -15.29 69.77
N ASP A 144 9.82 -16.07 68.84
CA ASP A 144 8.50 -16.78 68.81
C ASP A 144 7.35 -16.47 69.83
N PRO A 145 6.08 -16.88 69.58
CA PRO A 145 5.19 -16.66 68.40
C PRO A 145 3.71 -16.34 68.78
N LEU A 146 2.85 -16.02 67.80
CA LEU A 146 1.37 -15.87 67.94
C LEU A 146 0.61 -17.05 67.30
N PRO A 147 -0.60 -17.44 67.77
CA PRO A 147 -1.48 -18.35 67.01
C PRO A 147 -2.86 -17.78 66.58
N ALA A 148 -3.14 -17.99 65.28
CA ALA A 148 -4.29 -18.55 64.53
C ALA A 148 -5.82 -18.36 64.88
N SER A 149 -6.57 -17.97 63.83
CA SER A 149 -7.68 -18.70 63.15
C SER A 149 -9.15 -18.22 63.23
N ARG A 150 -9.89 -18.60 62.15
CA ARG A 150 -11.36 -18.71 61.89
C ARG A 150 -12.05 -17.46 61.33
N GLY A 151 -12.91 -17.50 60.28
CA GLY A 151 -13.42 -18.56 59.41
C GLY A 151 -14.78 -18.14 58.80
N GLY A 152 -15.07 -18.53 57.54
CA GLY A 152 -16.42 -18.83 57.03
C GLY A 152 -17.19 -17.78 56.20
N PRO A 153 -18.11 -18.21 55.29
CA PRO A 153 -18.53 -17.49 54.08
C PRO A 153 -20.00 -16.97 54.11
N VAL A 154 -20.42 -16.14 53.13
CA VAL A 154 -21.81 -15.67 53.00
C VAL A 154 -22.35 -15.81 51.56
N MET A 155 -23.64 -16.17 51.50
CA MET A 155 -24.47 -16.73 50.42
C MET A 155 -25.00 -15.75 49.36
N ALA A 156 -25.46 -16.34 48.25
CA ALA A 156 -26.37 -15.77 47.23
C ALA A 156 -27.81 -15.56 47.74
N PRO A 157 -28.67 -14.88 46.95
CA PRO A 157 -29.90 -15.55 46.50
C PRO A 157 -30.31 -15.29 45.03
N GLU A 158 -31.22 -16.15 44.56
CA GLU A 158 -31.70 -16.36 43.18
C GLU A 158 -32.95 -15.55 42.77
N SER A 159 -33.04 -15.36 41.45
CA SER A 159 -34.20 -15.41 40.52
C SER A 159 -35.44 -14.51 40.69
N ARG A 160 -35.73 -13.76 39.61
CA ARG A 160 -37.08 -13.67 39.03
C ARG A 160 -36.97 -13.44 37.51
N ALA A 161 -37.64 -14.31 36.75
CA ALA A 161 -37.67 -14.36 35.29
C ALA A 161 -38.66 -13.36 34.66
N ALA A 162 -38.33 -12.87 33.45
CA ALA A 162 -39.18 -12.84 32.24
C ALA A 162 -38.82 -11.66 31.32
N ALA A 163 -38.30 -11.98 30.12
CA ALA A 163 -38.76 -11.49 28.80
C ALA A 163 -37.62 -11.66 27.79
N ALA A 164 -37.85 -12.51 26.80
CA ALA A 164 -36.95 -12.75 25.68
C ALA A 164 -37.13 -11.65 24.63
N GLU A 165 -36.04 -10.97 24.29
CA GLU A 165 -35.87 -10.22 23.04
C GLU A 165 -34.66 -10.85 22.35
N THR A 166 -34.88 -11.38 21.14
CA THR A 166 -33.84 -11.96 20.29
C THR A 166 -33.01 -10.82 19.70
N ASP A 167 -31.88 -10.52 20.35
CA ASP A 167 -30.79 -9.74 19.77
C ASP A 167 -30.13 -10.62 18.69
N ASP A 168 -30.42 -10.33 17.43
CA ASP A 168 -29.77 -10.92 16.25
C ASP A 168 -28.34 -10.37 16.19
N GLY A 169 -27.49 -10.89 17.08
CA GLY A 169 -26.07 -10.61 17.10
C GLY A 169 -25.48 -11.04 15.76
N LEU A 170 -25.12 -10.06 14.94
CA LEU A 170 -24.23 -10.24 13.80
C LEU A 170 -22.95 -10.88 14.34
N GLY A 171 -22.82 -12.19 14.14
CA GLY A 171 -21.61 -12.93 14.45
C GLY A 171 -20.41 -12.20 13.85
N GLU A 172 -19.32 -12.10 14.61
CA GLU A 172 -18.05 -11.57 14.12
C GLU A 172 -17.74 -12.23 12.78
N LEU A 173 -17.79 -11.42 11.72
CA LEU A 173 -17.27 -11.79 10.42
C LEU A 173 -15.82 -12.25 10.63
N PRO A 174 -15.39 -13.36 10.02
CA PRO A 174 -14.02 -13.83 10.17
C PRO A 174 -13.08 -12.70 9.73
N SER A 175 -12.33 -12.16 10.70
CA SER A 175 -11.26 -11.21 10.44
C SER A 175 -10.21 -11.94 9.60
N PHE A 176 -10.21 -11.68 8.29
CA PHE A 176 -9.08 -12.04 7.45
C PHE A 176 -7.83 -11.39 8.08
N PRO A 177 -6.72 -12.11 8.25
CA PRO A 177 -5.52 -11.54 8.83
C PRO A 177 -5.01 -10.43 7.91
N HIS A 178 -5.42 -9.19 8.18
CA HIS A 178 -4.84 -8.02 7.55
C HIS A 178 -3.36 -8.00 7.96
N LYS A 179 -2.49 -8.19 6.98
CA LYS A 179 -1.05 -8.16 7.20
C LYS A 179 -0.70 -6.80 7.84
N ASN A 180 -0.18 -6.83 9.06
CA ASN A 180 0.12 -5.62 9.81
C ASN A 180 1.45 -5.02 9.33
N TYR A 181 1.39 -4.26 8.23
CA TYR A 181 2.56 -3.65 7.58
C TYR A 181 3.32 -2.70 8.52
N ASN A 182 2.61 -1.90 9.33
CA ASN A 182 3.22 -0.98 10.29
C ASN A 182 4.01 -1.74 11.36
N GLY A 183 3.48 -2.86 11.84
CA GLY A 183 4.18 -3.75 12.75
C GLY A 183 5.42 -4.39 12.13
N GLU A 184 5.41 -4.70 10.83
CA GLU A 184 6.60 -5.20 10.12
C GLU A 184 7.68 -4.12 9.98
N MET A 185 7.29 -2.88 9.68
CA MET A 185 8.21 -1.74 9.54
C MET A 185 8.86 -1.34 10.87
N ALA A 186 8.11 -1.44 11.98
CA ALA A 186 8.56 -1.12 13.34
C ALA A 186 9.55 -2.15 13.92
N ARG A 187 9.73 -3.33 13.31
CA ARG A 187 10.66 -4.34 13.82
C ARG A 187 12.11 -3.86 13.72
N PRO A 188 12.95 -4.07 14.76
CA PRO A 188 14.35 -3.64 14.72
C PRO A 188 15.09 -4.33 13.58
N SER A 189 15.89 -3.54 12.85
CA SER A 189 16.62 -3.95 11.66
C SER A 189 17.92 -3.19 11.58
N THR A 190 18.94 -3.79 10.97
CA THR A 190 20.23 -3.16 10.74
C THR A 190 20.13 -1.99 9.75
N THR A 191 19.11 -2.00 8.88
CA THR A 191 18.86 -0.97 7.87
C THR A 191 17.59 -0.20 8.21
N LYS A 192 17.65 1.15 8.10
CA LYS A 192 16.51 2.06 8.25
C LYS A 192 15.64 2.20 6.99
N VAL A 193 16.04 1.54 5.90
CA VAL A 193 15.27 1.49 4.64
C VAL A 193 14.28 0.33 4.68
N ARG A 194 13.01 0.61 4.35
CA ARG A 194 11.89 -0.33 4.32
C ARG A 194 11.29 -0.39 2.92
N LYS A 195 11.04 -1.61 2.44
CA LYS A 195 10.32 -1.87 1.18
C LYS A 195 9.14 -2.80 1.46
N PRO A 196 8.04 -2.29 2.05
CA PRO A 196 6.87 -3.11 2.39
C PRO A 196 6.18 -3.60 1.11
N SER A 197 5.67 -4.84 1.11
CA SER A 197 4.88 -5.36 -0.03
C SER A 197 3.39 -5.24 0.27
N PHE A 198 2.68 -4.39 -0.46
CA PHE A 198 1.24 -4.16 -0.34
C PHE A 198 0.39 -5.03 -1.30
N SER A 199 0.90 -6.19 -1.71
CA SER A 199 0.29 -7.03 -2.77
C SER A 199 -1.16 -7.46 -2.51
N THR A 200 -1.59 -7.51 -1.25
CA THR A 200 -2.94 -7.89 -0.83
C THR A 200 -3.78 -6.73 -0.28
N ALA A 201 -3.21 -5.52 -0.23
CA ALA A 201 -3.88 -4.35 0.35
C ALA A 201 -4.67 -3.59 -0.73
N LYS A 202 -5.81 -3.02 -0.33
CA LYS A 202 -6.59 -2.08 -1.16
C LYS A 202 -6.23 -0.62 -0.88
N ASP A 203 -5.75 -0.35 0.34
CA ASP A 203 -5.36 0.97 0.82
C ASP A 203 -3.91 0.93 1.34
N ILE A 204 -3.22 2.05 1.20
CA ILE A 204 -1.91 2.27 1.81
C ILE A 204 -2.11 3.10 3.07
N ALA A 205 -1.84 2.51 4.23
CA ALA A 205 -1.93 3.19 5.52
C ALA A 205 -0.62 3.00 6.30
N ILE A 206 0.18 4.06 6.37
CA ILE A 206 1.45 4.09 7.12
C ILE A 206 1.28 5.05 8.28
N TYR A 207 1.58 4.58 9.49
CA TYR A 207 1.45 5.42 10.67
C TYR A 207 2.45 5.12 11.78
N GLY A 208 2.71 6.12 12.62
CA GLY A 208 3.54 6.01 13.83
C GLY A 208 4.97 5.59 13.53
N GLN A 209 5.54 6.10 12.43
CA GLN A 209 6.90 5.78 12.02
C GLN A 209 7.84 6.93 12.38
N ASP A 210 9.02 6.56 12.88
CA ASP A 210 10.06 7.50 13.28
C ASP A 210 11.40 7.09 12.67
N GLY A 211 12.03 8.00 11.94
CA GLY A 211 13.39 7.82 11.46
C GLY A 211 13.55 6.66 10.48
N LEU A 212 12.58 6.47 9.57
CA LEU A 212 12.60 5.42 8.54
C LEU A 212 12.55 6.00 7.12
N HIS A 213 13.19 5.30 6.20
CA HIS A 213 13.08 5.54 4.77
C HIS A 213 12.22 4.43 4.16
N ILE A 214 10.98 4.73 3.82
CA ILE A 214 9.98 3.79 3.32
C ILE A 214 9.81 4.01 1.82
N ILE A 215 10.14 3.00 1.02
CA ILE A 215 9.99 3.02 -0.43
C ILE A 215 8.93 2.00 -0.80
N LEU A 216 7.85 2.45 -1.42
CA LEU A 216 6.78 1.56 -1.88
C LEU A 216 7.19 0.89 -3.20
N PRO A 217 7.19 -0.45 -3.25
CA PRO A 217 7.45 -1.18 -4.49
C PRO A 217 6.29 -1.04 -5.48
N SER A 218 6.52 -1.33 -6.76
CA SER A 218 5.49 -1.33 -7.80
C SER A 218 4.28 -2.22 -7.50
N SER A 219 4.44 -3.26 -6.66
CA SER A 219 3.32 -4.10 -6.21
C SER A 219 2.29 -3.35 -5.35
N ALA A 220 2.66 -2.18 -4.81
CA ALA A 220 1.75 -1.32 -4.06
C ALA A 220 0.79 -0.51 -4.95
N SER A 221 0.97 -0.52 -6.28
CA SER A 221 0.04 0.09 -7.25
C SER A 221 -1.37 -0.49 -7.21
N ARG A 222 -1.55 -1.68 -6.61
CA ARG A 222 -2.85 -2.32 -6.37
C ARG A 222 -3.63 -1.70 -5.20
N ALA A 223 -2.93 -0.96 -4.34
CA ALA A 223 -3.47 -0.40 -3.10
C ALA A 223 -3.79 1.10 -3.23
N THR A 224 -4.33 1.50 -4.39
CA THR A 224 -4.57 2.90 -4.80
C THR A 224 -5.94 3.45 -4.40
N SER A 225 -6.74 2.68 -3.65
CA SER A 225 -8.08 3.15 -3.24
C SER A 225 -8.01 4.33 -2.26
N SER A 226 -7.01 4.35 -1.38
CA SER A 226 -6.75 5.47 -0.46
C SER A 226 -5.29 5.43 0.04
N GLY A 227 -4.64 6.59 0.07
CA GLY A 227 -3.34 6.79 0.70
C GLY A 227 -3.50 7.54 2.03
N ARG A 228 -3.02 6.96 3.13
CA ARG A 228 -3.06 7.56 4.47
C ARG A 228 -1.69 7.49 5.13
N LEU A 229 -1.10 8.65 5.40
CA LEU A 229 0.15 8.78 6.13
C LEU A 229 -0.13 9.58 7.41
N THR A 230 0.17 9.02 8.58
CA THR A 230 -0.19 9.66 9.87
C THR A 230 0.90 9.52 10.93
N ASP A 231 1.22 10.58 11.67
CA ASP A 231 2.24 10.54 12.74
C ASP A 231 3.58 10.02 12.21
N LEU A 232 4.16 10.77 11.27
CA LEU A 232 5.45 10.48 10.67
C LEU A 232 6.47 11.52 11.13
N ARG A 233 7.60 11.05 11.68
CA ARG A 233 8.66 11.92 12.21
C ARG A 233 10.01 11.54 11.62
N GLY A 234 10.74 12.50 11.05
CA GLY A 234 12.07 12.22 10.51
C GLY A 234 12.07 11.15 9.41
N CYS A 235 10.98 11.00 8.67
CA CYS A 235 10.79 9.90 7.72
C CYS A 235 10.95 10.37 6.27
N ILE A 236 11.35 9.44 5.40
CA ILE A 236 11.24 9.61 3.96
C ILE A 236 10.24 8.57 3.47
N VAL A 237 9.18 9.00 2.81
CA VAL A 237 8.20 8.09 2.19
C VAL A 237 8.19 8.34 0.70
N ASP A 238 8.68 7.37 -0.06
CA ASP A 238 8.72 7.41 -1.52
C ASP A 238 7.68 6.46 -2.10
N MET A 239 6.63 7.04 -2.71
CA MET A 239 5.55 6.33 -3.38
C MET A 239 5.58 6.51 -4.90
N SER A 240 6.61 7.19 -5.43
CA SER A 240 6.71 7.53 -6.86
C SER A 240 6.67 6.30 -7.77
N LEU A 241 7.38 5.23 -7.39
CA LEU A 241 7.44 4.00 -8.17
C LEU A 241 6.09 3.27 -8.22
N ALA A 242 5.33 3.30 -7.13
CA ALA A 242 4.03 2.65 -7.02
C ALA A 242 2.91 3.40 -7.77
N LEU A 243 3.13 4.68 -8.08
CA LEU A 243 2.14 5.61 -8.62
C LEU A 243 2.65 6.28 -9.89
N SER A 244 3.49 5.56 -10.63
CA SER A 244 4.02 5.99 -11.92
C SER A 244 3.04 5.60 -13.04
N GLY A 245 2.92 6.47 -14.05
CA GLY A 245 2.06 6.21 -15.21
C GLY A 245 0.57 6.32 -14.90
N THR A 246 -0.19 5.26 -15.19
CA THR A 246 -1.66 5.25 -15.13
C THR A 246 -2.24 4.99 -13.74
N THR A 247 -1.39 4.79 -12.74
CA THR A 247 -1.80 4.41 -11.39
C THR A 247 -1.81 5.64 -10.49
N SER A 248 -2.96 5.90 -9.85
CA SER A 248 -3.16 7.09 -9.04
C SER A 248 -4.03 6.78 -7.83
N PHE A 249 -3.81 7.50 -6.73
CA PHE A 249 -4.69 7.41 -5.58
C PHE A 249 -6.03 8.07 -5.86
N ALA A 250 -7.13 7.46 -5.41
CA ALA A 250 -8.42 8.15 -5.43
C ALA A 250 -8.48 9.32 -4.43
N ASN A 251 -7.77 9.21 -3.29
CA ASN A 251 -7.63 10.25 -2.28
C ASN A 251 -6.34 10.07 -1.48
N LEU A 252 -5.79 11.16 -0.97
CA LEU A 252 -4.62 11.18 -0.10
C LEU A 252 -4.91 11.98 1.16
N ALA A 253 -4.56 11.43 2.32
CA ALA A 253 -4.60 12.13 3.60
C ALA A 253 -3.24 12.00 4.30
N LEU A 254 -2.60 13.15 4.51
CA LEU A 254 -1.38 13.33 5.25
C LEU A 254 -1.72 14.03 6.56
N ARG A 255 -1.33 13.45 7.69
CA ARG A 255 -1.65 13.98 9.01
C ARG A 255 -0.46 13.90 9.95
N ASP A 256 -0.18 14.95 10.68
CA ASP A 256 0.86 14.97 11.72
C ASP A 256 2.22 14.50 11.16
N VAL A 257 2.72 15.22 10.13
CA VAL A 257 3.97 14.90 9.43
C VAL A 257 5.03 15.94 9.81
N GLU A 258 6.09 15.52 10.47
CA GLU A 258 7.12 16.40 11.04
C GLU A 258 8.52 16.01 10.57
N GLY A 259 9.34 16.97 10.15
CA GLY A 259 10.73 16.73 9.75
C GLY A 259 10.88 15.66 8.67
N SER A 260 9.92 15.55 7.74
CA SER A 260 9.80 14.40 6.84
C SER A 260 9.70 14.81 5.37
N LEU A 261 10.13 13.92 4.48
CA LEU A 261 9.95 14.05 3.03
C LEU A 261 8.93 13.03 2.55
N VAL A 262 7.87 13.49 1.89
CA VAL A 262 6.83 12.62 1.32
C VAL A 262 6.73 12.84 -0.18
N VAL A 263 7.12 11.83 -0.96
CA VAL A 263 6.87 11.76 -2.40
C VAL A 263 5.61 10.96 -2.63
N ALA A 264 4.50 11.66 -2.80
CA ALA A 264 3.15 11.10 -2.79
C ALA A 264 2.68 10.51 -4.11
N GLY A 265 3.33 10.85 -5.24
CA GLY A 265 2.91 10.42 -6.58
C GLY A 265 1.63 11.12 -7.06
N ASN A 266 0.87 10.44 -7.93
CA ASN A 266 -0.34 10.97 -8.55
C ASN A 266 -1.61 10.68 -7.74
N VAL A 267 -2.47 11.69 -7.57
CA VAL A 267 -3.76 11.61 -6.89
C VAL A 267 -4.88 12.09 -7.83
N ALA A 268 -5.72 11.16 -8.30
CA ALA A 268 -6.86 11.43 -9.18
C ALA A 268 -8.06 12.10 -8.47
N GLY A 269 -7.87 12.60 -7.25
CA GLY A 269 -8.90 13.21 -6.42
C GLY A 269 -8.32 14.23 -5.44
N PRO A 270 -8.94 14.39 -4.25
CA PRO A 270 -8.49 15.37 -3.27
C PRO A 270 -7.32 14.83 -2.44
N ALA A 271 -6.36 15.71 -2.19
CA ALA A 271 -5.28 15.53 -1.23
C ALA A 271 -5.48 16.49 -0.04
N HIS A 272 -5.38 15.94 1.16
CA HIS A 272 -5.49 16.70 2.42
C HIS A 272 -4.19 16.58 3.19
N LEU A 273 -3.67 17.70 3.67
CA LEU A 273 -2.52 17.77 4.57
C LEU A 273 -2.93 18.51 5.83
N THR A 274 -2.77 17.89 6.99
CA THR A 274 -3.10 18.50 8.29
C THR A 274 -1.94 18.33 9.27
N GLY A 275 -1.53 19.40 9.95
CA GLY A 275 -0.51 19.31 11.00
C GLY A 275 0.90 19.02 10.47
N GLY A 276 1.24 19.51 9.27
CA GLY A 276 2.56 19.36 8.67
C GLY A 276 3.58 20.36 9.22
N ARG A 277 4.80 19.93 9.55
CA ARG A 277 5.85 20.79 10.11
C ARG A 277 7.23 20.47 9.56
N ASP A 278 7.99 21.50 9.18
CA ASP A 278 9.41 21.37 8.80
C ASP A 278 9.65 20.25 7.77
N SER A 279 8.74 20.14 6.79
CA SER A 279 8.60 18.97 5.92
C SER A 279 8.50 19.36 4.45
N ILE A 280 8.76 18.39 3.57
CA ILE A 280 8.62 18.56 2.12
C ILE A 280 7.61 17.55 1.61
N VAL A 281 6.62 18.01 0.86
CA VAL A 281 5.60 17.16 0.22
C VAL A 281 5.63 17.37 -1.28
N VAL A 282 5.67 16.27 -2.03
CA VAL A 282 5.79 16.25 -3.49
C VAL A 282 4.67 15.41 -4.07
N GLY A 283 3.90 15.91 -5.03
CA GLY A 283 2.89 15.11 -5.70
C GLY A 283 1.99 15.89 -6.65
N SER A 284 1.11 15.17 -7.36
CA SER A 284 0.07 15.77 -8.20
C SER A 284 -1.31 15.44 -7.65
N ALA A 285 -2.24 16.40 -7.72
CA ALA A 285 -3.61 16.21 -7.24
C ALA A 285 -4.60 17.12 -7.96
N ARG A 286 -5.88 16.71 -8.03
CA ARG A 286 -6.93 17.56 -8.61
C ARG A 286 -7.32 18.70 -7.68
N GLN A 287 -7.32 18.46 -6.37
CA GLN A 287 -7.68 19.42 -5.32
C GLN A 287 -6.74 19.22 -4.13
N VAL A 288 -6.23 20.31 -3.56
CA VAL A 288 -5.35 20.26 -2.39
C VAL A 288 -5.92 21.15 -1.29
N ARG A 289 -6.05 20.60 -0.09
CA ARG A 289 -6.44 21.33 1.12
C ARG A 289 -5.38 21.13 2.19
N ILE A 290 -4.88 22.23 2.74
CA ILE A 290 -3.81 22.23 3.73
C ILE A 290 -4.30 22.96 4.97
N HIS A 291 -4.11 22.36 6.14
CA HIS A 291 -4.61 22.87 7.41
C HIS A 291 -3.54 22.77 8.50
N GLU A 292 -3.39 23.79 9.34
CA GLU A 292 -2.48 23.76 10.52
C GLU A 292 -1.03 23.37 10.17
N CYS A 293 -0.50 23.86 9.04
CA CYS A 293 0.86 23.54 8.59
C CYS A 293 1.84 24.69 8.79
N ARG A 294 3.09 24.38 9.15
CA ARG A 294 4.13 25.38 9.37
C ARG A 294 5.46 24.99 8.73
N ASN A 295 6.09 25.92 8.01
CA ASN A 295 7.40 25.71 7.39
C ASN A 295 7.43 24.44 6.51
N VAL A 296 6.52 24.38 5.53
CA VAL A 296 6.39 23.22 4.65
C VAL A 296 6.57 23.65 3.20
N ASP A 297 7.43 22.93 2.49
CA ASP A 297 7.64 23.10 1.06
C ASP A 297 6.78 22.10 0.28
N ILE A 298 6.00 22.62 -0.65
CA ILE A 298 5.03 21.86 -1.43
C ILE A 298 5.43 21.92 -2.90
N TYR A 299 5.89 20.80 -3.44
CA TYR A 299 6.15 20.60 -4.86
C TYR A 299 4.91 19.98 -5.50
N LEU A 300 4.18 20.75 -6.30
CA LEU A 300 2.82 20.40 -6.67
C LEU A 300 2.52 20.60 -8.15
N HIS A 301 1.78 19.64 -8.70
CA HIS A 301 0.93 19.87 -9.86
C HIS A 301 -0.52 19.86 -9.37
N CYS A 302 -1.25 20.96 -9.52
CA CYS A 302 -2.67 21.01 -9.18
C CYS A 302 -3.55 21.51 -10.30
N SER A 303 -4.65 20.79 -10.56
CA SER A 303 -5.67 21.18 -11.54
C SER A 303 -6.57 22.32 -11.07
N SER A 304 -6.53 22.66 -9.78
CA SER A 304 -7.30 23.74 -9.15
C SER A 304 -6.42 24.54 -8.19
N HIS A 305 -6.95 25.61 -7.63
CA HIS A 305 -6.25 26.40 -6.62
C HIS A 305 -6.07 25.58 -5.33
N PRO A 306 -4.84 25.41 -4.83
CA PRO A 306 -4.61 24.86 -3.50
C PRO A 306 -5.23 25.79 -2.45
N ILE A 307 -5.89 25.22 -1.45
CA ILE A 307 -6.49 25.99 -0.34
C ILE A 307 -5.68 25.74 0.92
N ILE A 308 -5.30 26.81 1.62
CA ILE A 308 -4.64 26.76 2.92
C ILE A 308 -5.51 27.38 4.02
N GLU A 309 -5.38 26.88 5.24
CA GLU A 309 -6.07 27.39 6.43
C GLU A 309 -5.19 27.17 7.67
N ASP A 310 -5.06 28.19 8.53
CA ASP A 310 -4.20 28.14 9.73
C ASP A 310 -2.75 27.72 9.45
N CYS A 311 -2.22 28.12 8.29
CA CYS A 311 -0.87 27.81 7.88
C CYS A 311 0.08 29.00 8.08
N GLU A 312 1.39 28.72 8.21
CA GLU A 312 2.44 29.74 8.32
C GLU A 312 3.68 29.29 7.53
N ASN A 313 4.31 30.21 6.79
CA ASN A 313 5.53 29.95 6.03
C ASN A 313 5.42 28.73 5.08
N MET A 314 4.32 28.66 4.33
CA MET A 314 4.17 27.68 3.26
C MET A 314 4.92 28.14 2.01
N ARG A 315 5.66 27.25 1.35
CA ARG A 315 6.34 27.57 0.09
C ARG A 315 5.93 26.61 -1.00
N PHE A 316 5.46 27.12 -2.13
CA PHE A 316 4.98 26.30 -3.24
C PHE A 316 5.97 26.32 -4.41
N ALA A 317 6.13 25.19 -5.08
CA ALA A 317 6.99 25.00 -6.23
C ALA A 317 6.28 24.12 -7.27
N PRO A 318 6.63 24.25 -8.57
CA PRO A 318 6.12 23.32 -9.57
C PRO A 318 6.64 21.91 -9.29
N LEU A 319 5.84 20.91 -9.68
CA LEU A 319 6.26 19.51 -9.61
C LEU A 319 7.57 19.29 -10.40
N PRO A 320 8.56 18.55 -9.85
CA PRO A 320 9.78 18.23 -10.56
C PRO A 320 9.50 17.41 -11.82
N ALA A 321 10.28 17.63 -12.88
CA ALA A 321 10.12 16.95 -14.17
C ALA A 321 10.23 15.42 -14.06
N ALA A 322 10.93 14.90 -13.05
CA ALA A 322 11.03 13.47 -12.78
C ALA A 322 9.69 12.81 -12.40
N PHE A 323 8.72 13.60 -11.94
CA PHE A 323 7.39 13.13 -11.51
C PHE A 323 6.26 13.70 -12.38
N ASP A 324 6.58 14.58 -13.32
CA ASP A 324 5.58 15.20 -14.19
C ASP A 324 5.18 14.24 -15.32
N THR A 325 3.89 14.00 -15.47
CA THR A 325 3.35 13.14 -16.51
C THR A 325 2.93 13.98 -17.72
N PRO A 326 3.55 13.78 -18.90
CA PRO A 326 3.30 14.62 -20.08
C PRO A 326 1.88 14.51 -20.67
N GLU A 327 1.03 13.64 -20.14
CA GLU A 327 -0.38 13.47 -20.53
C GLU A 327 -1.33 14.46 -19.81
N ASP A 328 -0.86 15.19 -18.79
CA ASP A 328 -1.66 16.18 -18.09
C ASP A 328 -1.83 17.45 -18.93
N THR A 329 -2.82 17.42 -19.81
CA THR A 329 -3.29 18.58 -20.60
C THR A 329 -3.93 19.68 -19.75
N VAL A 330 -4.03 19.47 -18.43
CA VAL A 330 -4.69 20.36 -17.49
C VAL A 330 -3.74 21.48 -17.07
N LYS A 331 -4.25 22.71 -17.03
CA LYS A 331 -3.47 23.86 -16.56
C LYS A 331 -3.05 23.66 -15.10
N ASN A 332 -1.75 23.64 -14.85
CA ASN A 332 -1.19 23.59 -13.52
C ASN A 332 -1.36 24.94 -12.81
N GLN A 333 -1.95 24.92 -11.61
CA GLN A 333 -2.33 26.09 -10.80
C GLN A 333 -1.71 26.07 -9.40
N TRP A 334 -0.55 25.42 -9.26
CA TRP A 334 0.19 25.30 -8.01
C TRP A 334 0.57 26.64 -7.37
N ASP A 335 0.66 27.71 -8.15
CA ASP A 335 1.08 29.07 -7.75
C ASP A 335 -0.10 30.01 -7.41
N GLN A 336 -1.33 29.53 -7.52
CA GLN A 336 -2.56 30.27 -7.20
C GLN A 336 -3.19 29.70 -5.93
N VAL A 337 -2.63 30.07 -4.78
CA VAL A 337 -3.04 29.51 -3.48
C VAL A 337 -4.06 30.44 -2.79
N ASP A 338 -5.21 29.86 -2.43
CA ASP A 338 -6.27 30.53 -1.70
C ASP A 338 -6.07 30.34 -0.19
N ASP A 339 -5.79 31.43 0.53
CA ASP A 339 -5.73 31.43 2.00
C ASP A 339 -7.10 31.76 2.58
N PHE A 340 -7.77 30.73 3.11
CA PHE A 340 -9.17 30.81 3.52
C PHE A 340 -9.40 31.82 4.66
N LYS A 341 -8.42 32.01 5.56
CA LYS A 341 -8.55 32.92 6.70
C LYS A 341 -8.03 34.33 6.42
N TRP A 342 -7.44 34.55 5.24
CA TRP A 342 -6.94 35.86 4.85
C TRP A 342 -7.99 36.68 4.11
N LEU A 343 -8.81 37.41 4.87
CA LEU A 343 -9.91 38.23 4.34
C LEU A 343 -9.48 39.62 3.82
N LYS A 344 -8.18 39.87 3.69
CA LYS A 344 -7.65 41.18 3.28
C LYS A 344 -7.38 41.21 1.77
N SER A 345 -7.30 42.42 1.22
CA SER A 345 -6.98 42.67 -0.19
C SER A 345 -5.48 42.52 -0.53
N GLU A 346 -4.61 42.55 0.48
CA GLU A 346 -3.17 42.35 0.31
C GLU A 346 -2.84 40.86 0.15
N PRO A 347 -1.72 40.48 -0.51
CA PRO A 347 -1.29 39.09 -0.59
C PRO A 347 -1.12 38.47 0.81
N SER A 348 -1.53 37.22 0.97
CA SER A 348 -1.34 36.52 2.24
C SER A 348 0.16 36.36 2.55
N PRO A 349 0.62 36.68 3.77
CA PRO A 349 1.98 36.43 4.21
C PRO A 349 2.23 34.96 4.58
N ASN A 350 1.19 34.13 4.63
CA ASN A 350 1.26 32.75 5.11
C ASN A 350 1.83 31.79 4.06
N TRP A 351 1.90 32.22 2.80
CA TRP A 351 2.49 31.44 1.73
C TRP A 351 3.31 32.30 0.76
N SER A 352 4.20 31.65 0.05
CA SER A 352 4.98 32.26 -1.03
C SER A 352 5.38 31.23 -2.09
N VAL A 353 5.86 31.71 -3.23
CA VAL A 353 6.50 30.84 -4.23
C VAL A 353 7.94 30.57 -3.81
N LEU A 354 8.35 29.30 -3.82
CA LEU A 354 9.72 28.89 -3.59
C LEU A 354 10.62 29.37 -4.74
N PRO A 355 11.62 30.22 -4.46
CA PRO A 355 12.53 30.76 -5.48
C PRO A 355 13.29 29.64 -6.19
N GLU A 356 13.54 29.81 -7.50
CA GLU A 356 14.22 28.79 -8.32
C GLU A 356 15.58 28.35 -7.77
N GLY A 357 16.37 29.28 -7.20
CA GLY A 357 17.67 28.98 -6.62
C GLY A 357 17.62 28.20 -5.30
N GLU A 358 16.46 28.16 -4.63
CA GLU A 358 16.23 27.39 -3.41
C GLU A 358 15.55 26.04 -3.68
N ARG A 359 15.14 25.78 -4.94
CA ARG A 359 14.52 24.50 -5.30
C ARG A 359 15.57 23.39 -5.31
N LEU A 360 15.16 22.21 -4.86
CA LEU A 360 15.95 20.99 -4.94
C LEU A 360 16.26 20.63 -6.41
N ALA A 361 17.52 20.29 -6.68
CA ALA A 361 17.98 19.90 -8.00
C ALA A 361 17.41 18.55 -8.44
N ASP A 362 17.24 18.35 -9.76
CA ASP A 362 16.66 17.12 -10.34
C ASP A 362 17.39 15.82 -9.96
N GLU A 363 18.69 15.92 -9.68
CA GLU A 363 19.50 14.78 -9.23
C GLU A 363 19.07 14.25 -7.85
N ILE A 364 18.49 15.12 -7.01
CA ILE A 364 18.00 14.72 -5.69
C ILE A 364 16.83 13.75 -5.86
N TRP A 365 15.88 14.08 -6.73
CA TRP A 365 14.69 13.28 -6.99
C TRP A 365 14.99 11.94 -7.64
N THR A 366 15.98 11.90 -8.55
CA THR A 366 16.28 10.71 -9.36
C THR A 366 17.34 9.79 -8.75
N LYS A 367 18.29 10.34 -7.99
CA LYS A 367 19.43 9.57 -7.44
C LYS A 367 19.38 9.46 -5.92
N THR A 368 19.13 10.57 -5.23
CA THR A 368 19.28 10.63 -3.76
C THR A 368 18.08 10.03 -3.03
N VAL A 369 16.87 10.47 -3.37
CA VAL A 369 15.62 10.04 -2.71
C VAL A 369 15.34 8.54 -2.89
N PRO A 370 15.51 7.91 -4.07
CA PRO A 370 15.26 6.47 -4.24
C PRO A 370 16.28 5.55 -3.51
N GLY A 371 17.29 6.13 -2.87
CA GLY A 371 18.32 5.41 -2.12
C GLY A 371 19.64 5.28 -2.88
N GLU A 372 20.42 6.37 -2.90
CA GLU A 372 21.79 6.36 -3.42
C GLU A 372 22.70 5.43 -2.59
N ARG A 373 23.61 4.71 -3.25
CA ARG A 373 24.54 3.80 -2.56
C ARG A 373 25.40 4.57 -1.58
N GLY A 374 25.30 4.19 -0.30
CA GLY A 374 26.16 4.71 0.77
C GLY A 374 25.62 5.92 1.52
N LYS A 375 24.46 6.48 1.12
CA LYS A 375 23.76 7.52 1.90
C LYS A 375 22.78 6.88 2.86
N ASP A 376 22.79 7.33 4.11
CA ASP A 376 21.76 6.95 5.08
C ASP A 376 20.55 7.91 5.02
N LEU A 377 19.51 7.61 5.80
CA LEU A 377 18.32 8.46 5.91
C LEU A 377 18.66 9.92 6.25
N HIS A 378 19.63 10.10 7.15
CA HIS A 378 19.97 11.43 7.66
C HIS A 378 20.73 12.24 6.61
N ASP A 379 21.60 11.61 5.84
CA ASP A 379 22.29 12.22 4.70
C ASP A 379 21.28 12.70 3.65
N ILE A 380 20.23 11.92 3.39
CA ILE A 380 19.18 12.31 2.44
C ILE A 380 18.36 13.48 2.99
N LEU A 381 17.88 13.42 4.23
CA LEU A 381 17.12 14.51 4.86
C LEU A 381 17.93 15.82 4.88
N LYS A 382 19.23 15.73 5.19
CA LYS A 382 20.13 16.87 5.15
C LYS A 382 20.32 17.42 3.73
N ALA A 383 20.45 16.54 2.73
CA ALA A 383 20.60 16.95 1.34
C ALA A 383 19.36 17.68 0.81
N VAL A 384 18.17 17.37 1.34
CA VAL A 384 16.92 18.07 1.00
C VAL A 384 16.63 19.28 1.90
N GLY A 385 17.53 19.62 2.82
CA GLY A 385 17.40 20.80 3.68
C GLY A 385 16.51 20.62 4.91
N ILE A 386 16.08 19.39 5.23
CA ILE A 386 15.30 19.10 6.43
C ILE A 386 16.26 18.96 7.63
N PRO A 387 16.12 19.79 8.67
CA PRO A 387 17.01 19.77 9.83
C PRO A 387 16.81 18.51 10.68
N LYS A 388 17.85 18.15 11.43
CA LYS A 388 17.75 17.09 12.45
C LYS A 388 17.03 17.66 13.67
N HIS A 389 15.94 17.02 14.08
CA HIS A 389 15.34 17.22 15.40
C HIS A 389 16.03 16.36 16.47
#